data_AF-A0A354X4P1-F1
#
_entry.id   AF-A0A354X4P1-F1
#
_cell.length_a   1.000
_cell.length_b   1.000
_cell.length_c   1.000
_cell.angle_alpha   90.00
_cell.angle_beta   90.00
_cell.angle_gamma   90.00
#
_symmetry.space_group_name_H-M   'P 1'
#
loop_
_entity.id
_entity.type
_entity.pdbx_description
1 polymer ?
#
loop_
_entity_poly.entity_id
_entity_poly.type
_entity_poly.pdbx_seq_one_letter_code
_entity_poly.pdbx_strand_id
1 'polypeptide(L)'
;RNLFAGMPEAKVRGYKPGRFSFNVKGGRCENCKGNGYKTIEMNFLPDVMVPCEVCHGTRYNRETLEVRYKGKSIADVLDMTINMAVEFFENIPSILHKIKVLQEVGLGYSRLGQS
;
A
#
# COMPACT_ATOMS: atom_id res chain seq x y z
N ARG A 1 3.71 6.99 3.68
CA ARG A 1 4.71 6.31 4.54
C ARG A 1 5.00 7.10 5.81
N ASN A 2 5.60 8.30 5.74
CA ASN A 2 5.87 9.13 6.92
C ASN A 2 4.62 9.38 7.79
N LEU A 3 3.46 9.58 7.14
CA LEU A 3 2.17 9.67 7.82
C LEU A 3 1.92 8.49 8.77
N PHE A 4 2.00 7.26 8.27
CA PHE A 4 1.76 6.04 9.05
C PHE A 4 2.81 5.83 10.15
N ALA A 5 4.08 6.16 9.88
CA ALA A 5 5.12 6.14 10.93
C ALA A 5 4.90 7.20 12.03
N GLY A 6 4.15 8.25 11.73
CA GLY A 6 3.77 9.28 12.69
C GLY A 6 2.58 8.92 13.59
N MET A 7 1.86 7.83 13.29
CA MET A 7 0.69 7.41 14.07
C MET A 7 1.09 6.96 15.49
N PRO A 8 0.23 7.15 16.52
CA PRO A 8 0.53 6.75 17.89
C PRO A 8 0.96 5.29 18.03
N GLU A 9 0.25 4.37 17.37
CA GLU A 9 0.52 2.93 17.40
C GLU A 9 1.89 2.60 16.78
N ALA A 10 2.24 3.29 15.70
CA ALA A 10 3.55 3.15 15.06
C ALA A 10 4.67 3.68 15.96
N LYS A 11 4.46 4.83 16.61
CA LYS A 11 5.45 5.44 17.51
C LYS A 11 5.72 4.56 18.72
N VAL A 12 4.68 4.04 19.39
CA VAL A 12 4.82 3.14 20.55
C VAL A 12 5.60 1.88 20.19
N ARG A 13 5.38 1.33 18.99
CA ARG A 13 6.09 0.14 18.49
C ARG A 13 7.45 0.45 17.86
N GLY A 14 7.89 1.71 17.84
CA GLY A 14 9.16 2.13 17.24
C GLY A 14 9.24 1.95 15.71
N TYR A 15 8.10 1.93 15.03
CA TYR A 15 8.04 1.71 13.58
C TYR A 15 8.53 2.94 12.81
N LYS A 16 9.54 2.71 11.97
CA LYS A 16 10.10 3.71 11.06
C LYS A 16 9.37 3.71 9.72
N PRO A 17 9.50 4.77 8.88
CA PRO A 17 8.88 4.82 7.55
C PRO A 17 9.17 3.61 6.65
N GLY A 18 10.33 2.96 6.83
CA GLY A 18 10.70 1.74 6.11
C GLY A 18 9.78 0.55 6.38
N ARG A 19 9.16 0.45 7.57
CA ARG A 19 8.15 -0.59 7.88
C ARG A 19 6.97 -0.51 6.91
N PHE A 20 6.60 0.70 6.50
CA PHE A 20 5.47 1.00 5.62
C PHE A 20 5.86 0.99 4.13
N SER A 21 6.92 0.26 3.77
CA SER A 21 7.37 0.10 2.39
C SER A 21 7.40 -1.38 2.05
N PHE A 22 6.62 -1.79 1.05
CA PHE A 22 6.62 -3.18 0.59
C PHE A 22 7.93 -3.58 -0.13
N ASN A 23 8.75 -2.60 -0.54
CA ASN A 23 10.01 -2.84 -1.26
C ASN A 23 11.19 -3.26 -0.35
N VAL A 24 11.06 -3.13 0.98
CA VAL A 24 12.15 -3.41 1.92
C VAL A 24 11.68 -4.37 3.02
N LYS A 25 12.62 -5.14 3.56
CA LYS A 25 12.35 -6.05 4.69
C LYS A 25 11.83 -5.27 5.90
N GLY A 26 11.02 -5.94 6.71
CA GLY A 26 10.49 -5.40 7.95
C GLY A 26 8.97 -5.51 8.03
N GLY A 27 8.25 -4.65 7.30
CA GLY A 27 6.79 -4.64 7.32
C GLY A 27 6.10 -5.30 6.12
N ARG A 28 6.85 -5.61 5.07
CA ARG A 28 6.34 -6.35 3.91
C ARG A 28 6.00 -7.81 4.26
N CYS A 29 5.17 -8.42 3.44
CA CYS A 29 4.98 -9.87 3.47
C CYS A 29 6.24 -10.55 2.91
N GLU A 30 6.92 -11.39 3.72
CA GLU A 30 8.14 -12.08 3.28
C GLU A 30 7.85 -13.24 2.31
N ASN A 31 6.64 -13.83 2.34
CA ASN A 31 6.27 -14.92 1.42
C ASN A 31 6.23 -14.49 -0.05
N CYS A 32 5.75 -13.27 -0.33
CA CYS A 32 5.76 -12.67 -1.67
C CYS A 32 6.79 -11.54 -1.82
N LYS A 33 7.64 -11.33 -0.81
CA LYS A 33 8.63 -10.23 -0.75
C LYS A 33 8.05 -8.84 -1.07
N GLY A 34 6.78 -8.63 -0.72
CA GLY A 34 6.05 -7.37 -0.98
C GLY A 34 5.39 -7.26 -2.36
N ASN A 35 5.47 -8.26 -3.23
CA ASN A 35 4.82 -8.23 -4.55
C ASN A 35 3.28 -8.28 -4.44
N GLY A 36 2.78 -9.07 -3.49
CA GLY A 36 1.35 -9.34 -3.31
C GLY A 36 0.85 -10.52 -4.14
N TYR A 37 1.57 -10.88 -5.20
CA TYR A 37 1.30 -12.02 -6.07
C TYR A 37 2.51 -12.96 -6.17
N LYS A 38 2.25 -14.22 -6.49
CA LYS A 38 3.26 -15.21 -6.89
C LYS A 38 3.00 -15.58 -8.35
N THR A 39 4.06 -15.65 -9.14
CA THR A 39 3.99 -16.15 -10.52
C THR A 39 4.20 -17.66 -10.48
N ILE A 40 3.28 -18.41 -11.07
CA ILE A 40 3.39 -19.85 -11.27
C ILE A 40 3.79 -20.07 -12.72
N GLU A 41 5.02 -20.55 -12.91
CA GLU A 41 5.53 -20.93 -14.22
C GLU A 41 4.85 -22.20 -14.69
N MET A 42 4.35 -22.18 -15.93
CA MET A 42 3.68 -23.33 -16.55
C MET A 42 4.42 -23.74 -17.82
N ASN A 43 4.66 -25.05 -17.97
CA ASN A 43 5.47 -25.56 -19.08
C ASN A 43 4.88 -25.31 -20.49
N PHE A 44 3.56 -25.09 -20.59
CA PHE A 44 2.83 -25.05 -21.86
C PHE A 44 1.81 -23.93 -21.96
N LEU A 45 1.62 -23.16 -20.89
CA LEU A 45 0.65 -22.07 -20.82
C LEU A 45 1.36 -20.80 -20.35
N PRO A 46 0.80 -19.61 -20.64
CA PRO A 46 1.29 -18.38 -20.06
C PRO A 46 1.32 -18.46 -18.53
N ASP A 47 2.35 -17.89 -17.94
CA ASP A 47 2.49 -17.83 -16.48
C ASP A 47 1.27 -17.16 -15.85
N VAL A 48 0.83 -17.73 -14.73
CA VAL A 48 -0.33 -17.22 -14.00
C VAL A 48 0.13 -16.52 -12.74
N MET A 49 -0.36 -15.29 -12.53
CA MET A 49 -0.19 -14.58 -11.27
C MET A 49 -1.32 -14.92 -10.31
N VAL A 50 -0.98 -15.58 -9.20
CA VAL A 50 -1.93 -15.88 -8.14
C VAL A 50 -1.72 -14.95 -6.94
N PRO A 51 -2.79 -14.49 -6.26
CA PRO A 51 -2.64 -13.75 -5.02
C PRO A 51 -1.82 -14.55 -4.01
N CYS A 52 -0.93 -13.87 -3.29
CA CYS A 52 -0.15 -14.50 -2.23
C CYS A 52 -1.08 -15.09 -1.16
N GLU A 53 -0.93 -16.38 -0.86
CA GLU A 53 -1.74 -17.10 0.12
C GLU A 53 -1.68 -16.53 1.55
N VAL A 54 -0.61 -15.80 1.89
CA VAL A 54 -0.37 -15.29 3.25
C VAL A 54 -0.92 -13.88 3.44
N CYS A 55 -0.73 -13.00 2.46
CA CYS A 55 -1.16 -11.60 2.57
C CYS A 55 -2.37 -11.28 1.69
N HIS A 56 -2.84 -12.23 0.88
CA HIS A 56 -4.00 -12.09 -0.01
C HIS A 56 -3.93 -10.82 -0.88
N GLY A 57 -2.75 -10.52 -1.43
CA GLY A 57 -2.54 -9.33 -2.27
C GLY A 57 -2.17 -8.05 -1.52
N THR A 58 -2.31 -7.98 -0.19
CA THR A 58 -2.09 -6.74 0.58
C THR A 58 -0.64 -6.28 0.67
N ARG A 59 0.34 -7.13 0.32
CA ARG A 59 1.79 -6.85 0.31
C ARG A 59 2.47 -6.66 1.69
N TYR A 60 1.73 -6.60 2.79
CA TYR A 60 2.26 -6.36 4.13
C TYR A 60 1.99 -7.51 5.11
N ASN A 61 2.71 -7.53 6.23
CA ASN A 61 2.37 -8.38 7.37
C ASN A 61 1.28 -7.77 8.25
N ARG A 62 0.65 -8.60 9.07
CA ARG A 62 -0.50 -8.23 9.91
C ARG A 62 -0.18 -7.05 10.83
N GLU A 63 0.99 -7.06 11.46
CA GLU A 63 1.39 -6.04 12.43
C GLU A 63 1.52 -4.64 11.79
N THR A 64 1.88 -4.58 10.51
CA THR A 64 1.95 -3.33 9.75
C THR A 64 0.56 -2.83 9.35
N LEU A 65 -0.39 -3.74 9.10
CA LEU A 65 -1.77 -3.41 8.74
C LEU A 65 -2.61 -2.95 9.94
N GLU A 66 -2.18 -3.25 11.17
CA GLU A 66 -2.83 -2.75 12.39
C GLU A 66 -2.70 -1.24 12.57
N VAL A 67 -1.68 -0.61 11.99
CA VAL A 67 -1.51 0.84 12.05
C VAL A 67 -2.46 1.50 11.04
N ARG A 68 -3.38 2.31 11.56
CA ARG A 68 -4.45 2.92 10.77
C ARG A 68 -4.41 4.44 10.82
N TYR A 69 -4.74 5.07 9.70
CA TYR A 69 -5.03 6.50 9.62
C TYR A 69 -6.47 6.67 9.15
N LYS A 70 -7.29 7.42 9.89
CA LYS A 70 -8.75 7.53 9.64
C LYS A 70 -9.42 6.15 9.44
N GLY A 71 -9.05 5.16 10.26
CA GLY A 71 -9.58 3.80 10.18
C GLY A 71 -9.04 2.92 9.04
N LYS A 72 -8.18 3.44 8.16
CA LYS A 72 -7.63 2.73 7.00
C LYS A 72 -6.16 2.39 7.21
N SER A 73 -5.79 1.15 6.94
CA SER A 73 -4.40 0.69 6.93
C SER A 73 -3.66 1.21 5.69
N ILE A 74 -2.34 1.01 5.63
CA ILE A 74 -1.57 1.40 4.44
C ILE A 74 -1.96 0.62 3.19
N ALA A 75 -2.35 -0.66 3.33
CA ALA A 75 -2.84 -1.44 2.19
C ALA A 75 -4.17 -0.87 1.68
N ASP A 76 -5.09 -0.53 2.60
CA ASP A 76 -6.38 0.07 2.23
C ASP A 76 -6.18 1.39 1.46
N VAL A 77 -5.25 2.23 1.91
CA VAL A 77 -4.92 3.50 1.24
C VAL A 77 -4.31 3.26 -0.14
N LEU A 78 -3.43 2.26 -0.28
CA LEU A 78 -2.83 1.94 -1.57
C LEU A 78 -3.85 1.34 -2.56
N ASP A 79 -4.96 0.78 -2.05
CA ASP A 79 -6.04 0.24 -2.88
C ASP A 79 -7.06 1.29 -3.33
N MET A 80 -7.03 2.49 -2.75
CA MET A 80 -7.92 3.60 -3.14
C MET A 80 -7.61 4.08 -4.56
N THR A 81 -8.67 4.45 -5.29
CA THR A 81 -8.51 5.24 -6.51
C THR A 81 -7.98 6.63 -6.18
N ILE A 82 -7.37 7.29 -7.17
CA ILE A 82 -6.86 8.65 -7.00
C ILE A 82 -7.99 9.62 -6.61
N ASN A 83 -9.20 9.47 -7.17
CA ASN A 83 -10.37 10.26 -6.77
C ASN A 83 -10.69 10.11 -5.27
N MET A 84 -10.79 8.88 -4.78
CA MET A 84 -11.02 8.61 -3.35
C MET A 84 -9.88 9.14 -2.47
N ALA A 85 -8.64 9.02 -2.95
CA ALA A 85 -7.47 9.48 -2.23
C ALA A 85 -7.43 11.02 -2.08
N VAL A 86 -7.86 11.76 -3.11
CA VAL A 86 -7.93 13.23 -3.07
C VAL A 86 -8.86 13.68 -1.94
N GLU A 87 -10.05 13.11 -1.84
CA GLU A 87 -10.99 13.38 -0.75
C GLU A 87 -10.40 12.94 0.61
N PHE A 88 -9.84 11.73 0.68
CA PHE A 88 -9.32 11.17 1.92
C PHE A 88 -8.16 12.01 2.53
N PHE A 89 -7.31 12.59 1.68
CA PHE A 89 -6.15 13.38 2.05
C PHE A 89 -6.34 14.90 1.98
N GLU A 90 -7.58 15.40 1.89
CA GLU A 90 -7.90 16.84 1.83
C GLU A 90 -7.16 17.69 2.89
N ASN A 91 -6.98 17.15 4.10
CA ASN A 91 -6.35 17.84 5.25
C ASN A 91 -4.84 17.62 5.34
N ILE A 92 -4.19 17.03 4.32
CA ILE A 92 -2.73 16.83 4.25
C ILE A 92 -2.20 17.44 2.94
N PRO A 93 -1.89 18.75 2.93
CA PRO A 93 -1.51 19.47 1.72
C PRO A 93 -0.34 18.84 0.95
N SER A 94 0.66 18.32 1.66
CA SER A 94 1.86 17.71 1.05
C SER A 94 1.57 16.42 0.25
N ILE A 95 0.50 15.70 0.61
CA ILE A 95 0.05 14.50 -0.12
C ILE A 95 -0.95 14.92 -1.19
N LEU A 96 -1.95 15.74 -0.80
CA LEU A 96 -3.02 16.21 -1.66
C LEU A 96 -2.49 16.82 -2.96
N HIS A 97 -1.50 17.71 -2.86
CA HIS A 97 -0.94 18.37 -4.05
C HIS A 97 -0.43 17.38 -5.09
N LYS A 98 0.22 16.28 -4.65
CA LYS A 98 0.80 15.27 -5.56
C LYS A 98 -0.27 14.43 -6.26
N ILE A 99 -1.29 14.01 -5.51
CA ILE A 99 -2.35 13.15 -6.05
C ILE A 99 -3.37 13.94 -6.87
N LYS A 100 -3.56 15.23 -6.56
CA LYS A 100 -4.46 16.12 -7.32
C LYS A 100 -3.96 16.35 -8.75
N VAL A 101 -2.64 16.48 -8.95
CA VAL A 101 -2.05 16.58 -10.29
C VAL A 101 -2.41 15.34 -11.13
N LEU A 102 -2.36 14.14 -10.54
CA LEU A 102 -2.74 12.91 -11.24
C LEU A 102 -4.24 12.88 -11.59
N GLN A 103 -5.09 13.42 -10.72
CA GLN A 103 -6.52 13.57 -10.99
C GLN A 103 -6.76 14.53 -12.16
N GLU A 104 -6.09 15.68 -12.18
CA GLU A 104 -6.25 16.73 -13.19
C GLU A 104 -5.84 16.27 -14.60
N VAL A 105 -4.87 15.36 -14.71
CA VAL A 105 -4.48 14.73 -15.99
C VAL A 105 -5.36 13.54 -16.40
N GLY A 106 -6.45 13.29 -15.67
CA GLY A 106 -7.45 12.28 -16.01
C GLY A 106 -7.18 10.86 -15.46
N LEU A 107 -6.23 10.69 -14.54
CA LEU A 107 -5.91 9.38 -13.95
C LEU A 107 -6.74 9.06 -12.68
N GLY A 108 -7.85 9.76 -12.45
CA GLY A 108 -8.65 9.64 -11.22
C GLY A 108 -9.14 8.22 -10.88
N TYR A 109 -9.27 7.34 -11.88
CA TYR A 109 -9.72 5.95 -11.71
C TYR A 109 -8.60 4.98 -11.30
N SER A 110 -7.33 5.34 -11.49
CA SER A 110 -6.18 4.49 -11.17
C SER A 110 -6.01 4.36 -9.66
N ARG A 111 -5.50 3.21 -9.19
CA ARG A 111 -5.22 2.99 -7.75
C ARG A 111 -3.87 3.59 -7.35
N LEU A 112 -3.76 4.13 -6.13
CA LEU A 112 -2.51 4.71 -5.63
C LEU A 112 -1.33 3.74 -5.58
N GLY A 113 -1.60 2.46 -5.31
CA GLY A 113 -0.61 1.40 -5.22
C GLY A 113 -0.32 0.67 -6.53
N GLN A 114 -0.96 1.10 -7.63
CA GLN A 114 -0.71 0.58 -8.96
C GLN A 114 0.69 1.05 -9.41
N SER A 115 1.54 0.09 -9.76
CA SER A 115 2.93 0.27 -10.15
C SER A 115 3.22 -0.53 -11.40
#